data_AF-A0AAW1KIM2-F1
#
_entry.id   AF-A0AAW1KIM2-F1
#
_cell.length_a   1.000
_cell.length_b   1.000
_cell.length_c   1.000
_cell.angle_alpha   90.00
_cell.angle_beta   90.00
_cell.angle_gamma   90.00
#
_symmetry.space_group_name_H-M   'P 1'
#
loop_
_entity.id
_entity.type
_entity.pdbx_description
1 polymer ?
#
loop_
_entity_poly.entity_id
_entity_poly.type
_entity_poly.pdbx_seq_one_letter_code
_entity_poly.pdbx_strand_id
1 'polypeptide(L)'
;MSKVPLVTFNNGLKIPIFGLGTWKSQPGQVTQAVKDAIDIGYRHIDCAYIYGNEKEVGEALDTKFQQGVIKREDIFVTSKLWNTFHKPELVEGTLRETLKNLRLEYLDLYLIHWPQAYKEQGELFPKDEQGNIQFSDVDYIDTWKVLENLVAKGLIKSIGLSNFNKRQIERILKNATVKPANLQIECHPYLNQKRLINYCKTVGITITAYSPLGSPDRPWAKPGEPLLMEDQKLKD
;
A
#
# COMPACT_ATOMS: atom_id res chain seq x y z
N MET A 1 22.20 17.35 0.19
CA MET A 1 21.47 16.09 -0.05
C MET A 1 20.65 16.26 -1.31
N SER A 2 20.72 15.34 -2.28
CA SER A 2 19.82 15.36 -3.43
C SER A 2 18.40 15.09 -2.95
N LYS A 3 17.45 15.96 -3.27
CA LYS A 3 16.03 15.72 -2.96
C LYS A 3 15.55 14.54 -3.79
N VAL A 4 14.96 13.52 -3.14
CA VAL A 4 14.30 12.40 -3.83
C VAL A 4 13.26 12.98 -4.80
N PRO A 5 13.27 12.58 -6.09
CA PRO A 5 12.28 13.06 -7.05
C PRO A 5 10.85 12.80 -6.58
N LEU A 6 9.93 13.66 -7.00
CA LEU A 6 8.51 13.55 -6.69
C LEU A 6 7.71 13.24 -7.94
N VAL A 7 6.68 12.41 -7.79
CA VAL A 7 5.66 12.17 -8.81
C VAL A 7 4.36 12.84 -8.36
N THR A 8 3.66 13.47 -9.30
CA THR A 8 2.38 14.15 -9.02
C THR A 8 1.21 13.23 -9.36
N PHE A 9 0.31 13.04 -8.41
CA PHE A 9 -0.96 12.35 -8.58
C PHE A 9 -1.96 13.17 -9.39
N ASN A 10 -3.04 12.53 -9.86
CA ASN A 10 -4.11 13.21 -10.61
C ASN A 10 -4.90 14.24 -9.79
N ASN A 11 -4.77 14.22 -8.46
CA ASN A 11 -5.34 15.22 -7.55
C ASN A 11 -4.32 16.30 -7.12
N GLY A 12 -3.12 16.32 -7.71
CA GLY A 12 -2.07 17.32 -7.45
C GLY A 12 -1.16 17.00 -6.24
N LEU A 13 -1.48 16.00 -5.43
CA LEU A 13 -0.60 15.56 -4.33
C LEU A 13 0.70 14.98 -4.89
N LYS A 14 1.82 15.17 -4.18
CA LYS A 14 3.14 14.69 -4.61
C LYS A 14 3.60 13.55 -3.71
N ILE A 15 4.08 12.47 -4.32
CA ILE A 15 4.66 11.31 -3.63
C ILE A 15 6.17 11.20 -3.95
N PRO A 16 7.04 10.92 -2.96
CA PRO A 16 8.43 10.55 -3.22
C PRO A 16 8.53 9.24 -4.00
N ILE A 17 9.39 9.20 -5.03
CA ILE A 17 9.55 8.01 -5.89
C ILE A 17 10.10 6.79 -5.16
N PHE A 18 10.82 7.00 -4.05
CA PHE A 18 11.32 5.93 -3.18
C PHE A 18 10.59 5.96 -1.85
N GLY A 19 10.06 4.81 -1.46
CA GLY A 19 9.47 4.59 -0.14
C GLY A 19 10.08 3.36 0.54
N LEU A 20 10.01 3.33 1.86
CA LEU A 20 10.35 2.14 2.65
C LEU A 20 9.10 1.27 2.76
N GLY A 21 9.14 0.05 2.23
CA GLY A 21 8.12 -0.97 2.48
C GLY A 21 8.35 -1.67 3.82
N THR A 22 7.29 -1.88 4.59
CA THR A 22 7.37 -2.47 5.95
C THR A 22 6.89 -3.92 6.03
N TRP A 23 6.58 -4.55 4.89
CA TRP A 23 6.21 -5.96 4.83
C TRP A 23 7.34 -6.87 5.35
N LYS A 24 6.98 -7.88 6.15
CA LYS A 24 7.88 -8.86 6.79
C LYS A 24 8.90 -8.31 7.79
N SER A 25 8.94 -6.99 8.04
CA SER A 25 9.77 -6.45 9.11
C SER A 25 9.25 -6.99 10.45
N GLN A 26 10.09 -7.76 11.15
CA GLN A 26 9.71 -8.40 12.41
C GLN A 26 9.36 -7.35 13.47
N PRO A 27 8.44 -7.67 14.40
CA PRO A 27 8.20 -6.85 15.58
C PRO A 27 9.52 -6.53 16.30
N GLY A 28 9.72 -5.25 16.65
CA GLY A 28 10.96 -4.75 17.24
C GLY A 28 12.06 -4.33 16.25
N GLN A 29 12.03 -4.79 15.00
CA GLN A 29 13.00 -4.37 13.96
C GLN A 29 12.46 -3.21 13.11
N VAL A 30 11.15 -3.21 12.82
CA VAL A 30 10.53 -2.20 11.95
C VAL A 30 10.65 -0.78 12.51
N THR A 31 10.57 -0.61 13.83
CA THR A 31 10.70 0.71 14.48
C THR A 31 12.05 1.34 14.14
N GLN A 32 13.14 0.58 14.29
CA GLN A 32 14.47 1.08 14.01
C GLN A 32 14.66 1.32 12.50
N ALA A 33 14.20 0.40 11.65
CA ALA A 33 14.28 0.57 10.19
C ALA A 33 13.57 1.85 9.70
N VAL A 34 12.38 2.17 10.24
CA VAL A 34 11.65 3.40 9.92
C VAL A 34 12.41 4.64 10.40
N LYS A 35 12.95 4.61 11.63
CA LYS A 35 13.76 5.71 12.17
C LYS A 35 14.98 5.98 11.31
N ASP A 36 15.73 4.93 10.96
CA ASP A 36 16.93 5.03 10.14
C ASP A 36 16.60 5.55 8.74
N ALA A 37 15.53 5.04 8.12
CA ALA A 37 15.07 5.52 6.82
C ALA A 37 14.76 7.03 6.85
N ILE A 38 14.07 7.51 7.88
CA ILE A 38 13.76 8.94 8.05
C ILE A 38 15.05 9.76 8.22
N ASP A 39 16.01 9.26 9.01
CA ASP A 39 17.29 9.94 9.27
C ASP A 39 18.15 10.06 8.01
N ILE A 40 18.13 9.05 7.13
CA ILE A 40 18.84 9.09 5.85
C ILE A 40 18.06 9.80 4.73
N GLY A 41 16.85 10.31 5.02
CA GLY A 41 16.11 11.21 4.14
C GLY A 41 14.88 10.63 3.44
N TYR A 42 14.45 9.40 3.75
CA TYR A 42 13.16 8.89 3.26
C TYR A 42 12.02 9.76 3.79
N ARG A 43 11.06 10.02 2.90
CA ARG A 43 9.83 10.76 3.21
C ARG A 43 8.59 10.02 2.69
N HIS A 44 8.70 8.72 2.48
CA HIS A 44 7.59 7.86 2.06
C HIS A 44 7.72 6.50 2.77
N ILE A 45 6.67 6.12 3.52
CA ILE A 45 6.56 4.83 4.21
C ILE A 45 5.32 4.11 3.69
N ASP A 46 5.50 2.86 3.26
CA ASP A 46 4.42 1.99 2.79
C ASP A 46 4.11 0.92 3.84
N CYS A 47 2.91 0.99 4.39
CA CYS A 47 2.35 0.10 5.40
C CYS A 47 1.16 -0.69 4.85
N ALA A 48 0.61 -1.60 5.64
CA ALA A 48 -0.70 -2.19 5.44
C ALA A 48 -1.21 -2.76 6.76
N TYR A 49 -2.52 -2.78 6.95
CA TYR A 49 -3.15 -3.40 8.12
C TYR A 49 -2.65 -4.83 8.36
N ILE A 50 -2.61 -5.63 7.29
CA ILE A 50 -2.24 -7.06 7.33
C ILE A 50 -0.79 -7.33 7.72
N TYR A 51 0.10 -6.33 7.68
CA TYR A 51 1.50 -6.54 8.06
C TYR A 51 1.64 -6.70 9.58
N GLY A 52 0.63 -6.32 10.36
CA GLY A 52 0.59 -6.54 11.81
C GLY A 52 1.62 -5.71 12.58
N ASN A 53 2.17 -4.66 11.97
CA ASN A 53 3.28 -3.88 12.52
C ASN A 53 3.07 -2.36 12.43
N GLU A 54 1.84 -1.90 12.18
CA GLU A 54 1.51 -0.47 12.09
C GLU A 54 1.74 0.28 13.40
N LYS A 55 1.61 -0.39 14.55
CA LYS A 55 1.82 0.22 15.87
C LYS A 55 3.29 0.64 16.07
N GLU A 56 4.20 -0.24 15.70
CA GLU A 56 5.65 -0.04 15.76
C GLU A 56 6.12 1.01 14.76
N VAL A 57 5.50 1.06 13.58
CA VAL A 57 5.72 2.17 12.63
C VAL A 57 5.23 3.48 13.23
N GLY A 58 4.07 3.51 13.88
CA GLY A 58 3.54 4.69 14.56
C GLY A 58 4.44 5.19 15.69
N GLU A 59 5.04 4.28 16.46
CA GLU A 59 6.05 4.61 17.47
C GLU A 59 7.29 5.28 16.88
N ALA A 60 7.78 4.79 15.73
CA ALA A 60 8.91 5.40 15.02
C ALA A 60 8.57 6.80 14.51
N LEU A 61 7.39 6.98 13.90
CA LEU A 61 6.91 8.27 13.40
C LEU A 61 6.78 9.28 14.54
N ASP A 62 6.07 8.93 15.60
CA ASP A 62 5.87 9.78 16.79
C ASP A 62 7.20 10.19 17.43
N THR A 63 8.15 9.25 17.56
CA THR A 63 9.51 9.56 18.02
C THR A 63 10.17 10.63 17.13
N LYS A 64 10.08 10.50 15.80
CA LYS A 64 10.70 11.46 14.87
C LYS A 64 10.00 12.81 14.84
N PHE A 65 8.69 12.85 15.08
CA PHE A 65 7.95 14.10 15.29
C PHE A 65 8.37 14.79 16.57
N GLN A 66 8.44 14.08 17.70
CA GLN A 66 8.85 14.62 19.00
C GLN A 66 10.30 15.12 19.00
N GLN A 67 11.19 14.46 18.24
CA GLN A 67 12.56 14.90 18.04
C GLN A 67 12.69 16.11 17.10
N GLY A 68 11.62 16.50 16.41
CA GLY A 68 11.63 17.59 15.42
C GLY A 68 12.40 17.28 14.14
N VAL A 69 12.66 16.00 13.83
CA VAL A 69 13.39 15.57 12.62
C VAL A 69 12.54 15.76 11.37
N ILE A 70 11.23 15.53 11.50
CA ILE A 70 10.21 15.75 10.47
C ILE A 70 8.93 16.26 11.12
N LYS A 71 8.09 16.94 10.33
CA LYS A 71 6.70 17.21 10.66
C LYS A 71 5.78 16.22 9.93
N ARG A 72 4.49 16.21 10.29
CA ARG A 72 3.52 15.33 9.63
C ARG A 72 3.45 15.58 8.13
N GLU A 73 3.47 16.84 7.70
CA GLU A 73 3.42 17.25 6.29
C GLU A 73 4.70 16.94 5.49
N ASP A 74 5.80 16.60 6.17
CA ASP A 74 7.06 16.25 5.50
C ASP A 74 7.08 14.80 5.02
N ILE A 75 6.21 13.92 5.56
CA ILE A 75 6.24 12.48 5.31
C ILE A 75 4.95 11.98 4.67
N PHE A 76 5.10 11.16 3.63
CA PHE A 76 4.02 10.51 2.92
C PHE A 76 3.79 9.11 3.49
N VAL A 77 2.61 8.83 4.03
CA VAL A 77 2.27 7.52 4.62
C VAL A 77 1.16 6.85 3.84
N THR A 78 1.46 5.65 3.34
CA THR A 78 0.52 4.76 2.66
C THR A 78 0.11 3.63 3.61
N SER A 79 -1.19 3.31 3.66
CA SER A 79 -1.65 2.02 4.21
C SER A 79 -2.70 1.37 3.30
N LYS A 80 -3.17 0.17 3.65
CA LYS A 80 -4.02 -0.66 2.80
C LYS A 80 -5.12 -1.35 3.60
N LEU A 81 -6.34 -1.28 3.09
CA LEU A 81 -7.51 -1.99 3.59
C LEU A 81 -7.37 -3.48 3.28
N TRP A 82 -7.44 -4.32 4.31
CA TRP A 82 -7.34 -5.77 4.16
C TRP A 82 -8.68 -6.43 3.77
N ASN A 83 -8.59 -7.59 3.14
CA ASN A 83 -9.67 -8.28 2.43
C ASN A 83 -10.89 -8.60 3.32
N THR A 84 -10.69 -8.83 4.62
CA THR A 84 -11.77 -9.12 5.59
C THR A 84 -12.58 -7.89 6.00
N PHE A 85 -12.24 -6.71 5.49
CA PHE A 85 -12.87 -5.43 5.85
C PHE A 85 -13.46 -4.70 4.65
N HIS A 86 -13.76 -5.41 3.56
CA HIS A 86 -14.36 -4.82 2.37
C HIS A 86 -15.82 -4.41 2.56
N LYS A 87 -16.56 -5.03 3.50
CA LYS A 87 -17.93 -4.65 3.82
C LYS A 87 -18.01 -3.15 4.15
N PRO A 88 -18.90 -2.38 3.50
CA PRO A 88 -18.96 -0.93 3.66
C PRO A 88 -18.94 -0.42 5.10
N GLU A 89 -19.66 -1.10 5.99
CA GLU A 89 -19.78 -0.77 7.41
C GLU A 89 -18.50 -1.00 8.22
N LEU A 90 -17.54 -1.79 7.72
CA LEU A 90 -16.27 -2.07 8.40
C LEU A 90 -15.15 -1.12 8.00
N VAL A 91 -15.18 -0.59 6.77
CA VAL A 91 -14.08 0.17 6.16
C VAL A 91 -13.60 1.34 7.02
N GLU A 92 -14.52 2.17 7.53
CA GLU A 92 -14.14 3.35 8.33
C GLU A 92 -13.55 2.95 9.69
N GLY A 93 -14.12 1.93 10.33
CA GLY A 93 -13.60 1.41 11.60
C GLY A 93 -12.17 0.92 11.46
N THR A 94 -11.89 0.15 10.40
CA THR A 94 -10.55 -0.35 10.09
C THR A 94 -9.57 0.77 9.79
N LEU A 95 -9.96 1.79 9.00
CA LEU A 95 -9.09 2.95 8.76
C LEU A 95 -8.75 3.68 10.08
N ARG A 96 -9.73 3.87 10.97
CA ARG A 96 -9.51 4.53 12.26
C ARG A 96 -8.56 3.72 13.16
N GLU A 97 -8.64 2.40 13.11
CA GLU A 97 -7.68 1.53 13.78
C GLU A 97 -6.27 1.71 13.22
N THR A 98 -6.11 1.68 11.89
CA THR A 98 -4.83 1.98 11.22
C THR A 98 -4.29 3.36 11.64
N LEU A 99 -5.10 4.41 11.62
CA LEU A 99 -4.71 5.76 12.03
C LEU A 99 -4.26 5.81 13.49
N LYS A 100 -4.99 5.13 14.38
CA LYS A 100 -4.63 5.01 15.80
C LYS A 100 -3.28 4.29 15.97
N ASN A 101 -3.09 3.17 15.28
CA ASN A 101 -1.86 2.39 15.37
C ASN A 101 -0.65 3.19 14.85
N LEU A 102 -0.82 3.87 13.71
CA LEU A 102 0.19 4.74 13.13
C LEU A 102 0.38 6.07 13.89
N ARG A 103 -0.50 6.40 14.84
CA ARG A 103 -0.53 7.68 15.58
C ARG A 103 -0.69 8.89 14.65
N LEU A 104 -1.57 8.77 13.65
CA LEU A 104 -1.82 9.80 12.63
C LEU A 104 -3.28 10.24 12.63
N GLU A 105 -3.53 11.48 12.21
CA GLU A 105 -4.89 11.99 11.98
C GLU A 105 -5.42 11.68 10.58
N TYR A 106 -4.52 11.50 9.60
CA TYR A 106 -4.86 11.18 8.22
C TYR A 106 -3.76 10.34 7.56
N LEU A 107 -4.13 9.63 6.48
CA LEU A 107 -3.21 8.99 5.54
C LEU A 107 -3.06 9.81 4.26
N ASP A 108 -1.86 9.80 3.68
CA ASP A 108 -1.62 10.42 2.38
C ASP A 108 -2.21 9.57 1.25
N LEU A 109 -2.12 8.24 1.39
CA LEU A 109 -2.67 7.27 0.46
C LEU A 109 -3.28 6.07 1.21
N TYR A 110 -4.50 5.68 0.83
CA TYR A 110 -5.11 4.43 1.29
C TYR A 110 -5.53 3.57 0.10
N LEU A 111 -5.11 2.30 0.10
CA LEU A 111 -5.33 1.38 -1.01
C LEU A 111 -6.31 0.27 -0.62
N ILE A 112 -7.15 -0.17 -1.56
CA ILE A 112 -7.73 -1.51 -1.47
C ILE A 112 -6.61 -2.51 -1.74
N HIS A 113 -6.26 -3.38 -0.79
CA HIS A 113 -5.07 -4.23 -0.89
C HIS A 113 -5.20 -5.30 -2.00
N TRP A 114 -6.38 -5.87 -2.17
CA TRP A 114 -6.70 -6.83 -3.23
C TRP A 114 -8.12 -6.61 -3.73
N PRO A 115 -8.46 -6.96 -4.98
CA PRO A 115 -9.84 -6.83 -5.47
C PRO A 115 -10.82 -7.86 -4.89
N GLN A 116 -10.35 -8.89 -4.17
CA GLN A 116 -11.20 -9.93 -3.57
C GLN A 116 -11.49 -9.65 -2.10
N ALA A 117 -12.76 -9.76 -1.70
CA ALA A 117 -13.17 -9.74 -0.30
C ALA A 117 -13.06 -11.14 0.33
N TYR A 118 -12.69 -11.19 1.60
CA TYR A 118 -12.73 -12.41 2.42
C TYR A 118 -13.90 -12.34 3.39
N LYS A 119 -14.38 -13.49 3.89
CA LYS A 119 -15.38 -13.52 4.96
C LYS A 119 -14.92 -12.69 6.15
N GLU A 120 -15.84 -11.91 6.69
CA GLU A 120 -15.54 -10.91 7.73
C GLU A 120 -15.71 -11.51 9.13
N GLN A 121 -15.39 -10.72 10.16
CA GLN A 121 -15.63 -11.05 11.58
C GLN A 121 -14.97 -12.35 12.04
N GLY A 122 -13.65 -12.47 11.82
CA GLY A 122 -12.87 -13.62 12.23
C GLY A 122 -11.37 -13.42 11.98
N GLU A 123 -10.70 -14.49 11.58
CA GLU A 123 -9.28 -14.44 11.21
C GLU A 123 -9.04 -13.60 9.96
N LEU A 124 -7.85 -13.01 9.84
CA LEU A 124 -7.45 -12.24 8.64
C LEU A 124 -7.33 -13.13 7.39
N PHE A 125 -7.16 -14.44 7.57
CA PHE A 125 -7.14 -15.44 6.50
C PHE A 125 -8.17 -16.53 6.82
N PRO A 126 -9.47 -16.24 6.71
CA PRO A 126 -10.51 -17.19 7.10
C PRO A 126 -10.44 -18.42 6.21
N LYS A 127 -10.29 -19.60 6.80
CA LYS A 127 -10.20 -20.88 6.07
C LYS A 127 -11.36 -21.80 6.38
N ASP A 128 -11.81 -22.59 5.40
CA ASP A 128 -12.75 -23.69 5.62
C ASP A 128 -12.04 -24.91 6.26
N GLU A 129 -12.80 -25.96 6.54
CA GLU A 129 -12.28 -27.21 7.13
C GLU A 129 -11.23 -27.90 6.24
N GLN A 130 -11.21 -27.59 4.94
CA GLN A 130 -10.26 -28.11 3.95
C GLN A 130 -9.03 -27.20 3.79
N GLY A 131 -8.97 -26.07 4.49
CA GLY A 131 -7.87 -25.11 4.46
C GLY A 131 -7.93 -24.09 3.32
N ASN A 132 -9.04 -24.02 2.57
CA ASN A 132 -9.23 -23.04 1.50
C ASN A 132 -9.70 -21.69 2.07
N ILE A 133 -9.26 -20.59 1.45
CA ILE A 133 -9.74 -19.25 1.84
C ILE A 133 -11.24 -19.12 1.59
N GLN A 134 -11.96 -18.62 2.59
CA GLN A 134 -13.37 -18.29 2.50
C GLN A 134 -13.55 -16.86 1.98
N PHE A 135 -14.10 -16.73 0.78
CA PHE A 135 -14.37 -15.44 0.14
C PHE A 135 -15.72 -14.85 0.56
N SER A 136 -15.85 -13.55 0.38
CA SER A 136 -17.10 -12.80 0.50
C SER A 136 -17.49 -12.23 -0.87
N ASP A 137 -18.79 -12.12 -1.13
CA ASP A 137 -19.34 -11.60 -2.40
C ASP A 137 -19.38 -10.06 -2.46
N VAL A 138 -18.79 -9.38 -1.47
CA VAL A 138 -18.74 -7.91 -1.43
C VAL A 138 -18.01 -7.39 -2.66
N ASP A 139 -18.68 -6.48 -3.37
CA ASP A 139 -18.12 -5.82 -4.52
C ASP A 139 -17.12 -4.73 -4.11
N TYR A 140 -15.92 -4.74 -4.69
CA TYR A 140 -14.93 -3.68 -4.46
C TYR A 140 -15.43 -2.30 -4.89
N ILE A 141 -16.50 -2.20 -5.70
CA ILE A 141 -17.16 -0.93 -6.03
C ILE A 141 -17.85 -0.34 -4.80
N ASP A 142 -18.52 -1.16 -3.98
CA ASP A 142 -19.18 -0.71 -2.75
C ASP A 142 -18.14 -0.25 -1.73
N THR A 143 -17.04 -1.01 -1.60
CA THR A 143 -15.87 -0.61 -0.81
C THR A 143 -15.29 0.72 -1.29
N TRP A 144 -15.13 0.89 -2.61
CA TRP A 144 -14.61 2.13 -3.21
C TRP A 144 -15.46 3.34 -2.83
N LYS A 145 -16.79 3.23 -2.89
CA LYS A 145 -17.71 4.32 -2.49
C LYS A 145 -17.52 4.78 -1.06
N VAL A 146 -17.22 3.87 -0.14
CA VAL A 146 -16.89 4.27 1.23
C VAL A 146 -15.57 5.03 1.28
N LEU A 147 -14.53 4.58 0.56
CA LEU A 147 -13.26 5.29 0.49
C LEU A 147 -13.39 6.72 -0.07
N GLU A 148 -14.26 6.94 -1.05
CA GLU A 148 -14.57 8.29 -1.57
C GLU A 148 -15.12 9.20 -0.46
N ASN A 149 -16.03 8.69 0.38
CA ASN A 149 -16.57 9.43 1.51
C ASN A 149 -15.50 9.72 2.58
N LEU A 150 -14.54 8.82 2.80
CA LEU A 150 -13.45 9.01 3.77
C LEU A 150 -12.44 10.08 3.30
N VAL A 151 -12.29 10.27 1.99
CA VAL A 151 -11.57 11.43 1.43
C VAL A 151 -12.32 12.72 1.78
N ALA A 152 -13.65 12.77 1.59
CA ALA A 152 -14.45 13.94 1.92
C ALA A 152 -14.42 14.28 3.43
N LYS A 153 -14.29 13.27 4.30
CA LYS A 153 -14.09 13.44 5.76
C LYS A 153 -12.67 13.91 6.14
N GLY A 154 -11.75 13.98 5.20
CA GLY A 154 -10.36 14.41 5.44
C GLY A 154 -9.45 13.38 6.10
N LEU A 155 -9.93 12.14 6.31
CA LEU A 155 -9.14 11.05 6.90
C LEU A 155 -8.11 10.47 5.93
N ILE A 156 -8.32 10.68 4.62
CA ILE A 156 -7.45 10.21 3.54
C ILE A 156 -7.27 11.35 2.54
N LYS A 157 -6.03 11.61 2.08
CA LYS A 157 -5.79 12.61 1.02
C LYS A 157 -5.97 12.04 -0.39
N SER A 158 -5.52 10.80 -0.61
CA SER A 158 -5.64 10.09 -1.89
C SER A 158 -6.06 8.64 -1.68
N ILE A 159 -6.84 8.09 -2.60
CA ILE A 159 -7.23 6.68 -2.59
C ILE A 159 -6.71 5.98 -3.84
N GLY A 160 -6.46 4.68 -3.74
CA GLY A 160 -5.88 3.90 -4.83
C GLY A 160 -6.15 2.41 -4.72
N LEU A 161 -5.50 1.66 -5.61
CA LEU A 161 -5.74 0.23 -5.80
C LEU A 161 -4.42 -0.54 -5.64
N SER A 162 -4.49 -1.77 -5.16
CA SER A 162 -3.36 -2.70 -5.15
C SER A 162 -3.80 -4.04 -5.73
N ASN A 163 -2.99 -4.61 -6.62
CA ASN A 163 -3.26 -5.89 -7.30
C ASN A 163 -4.51 -5.92 -8.21
N PHE A 164 -4.95 -4.75 -8.71
CA PHE A 164 -6.04 -4.66 -9.68
C PHE A 164 -5.52 -4.83 -11.11
N ASN A 165 -6.24 -5.60 -11.92
CA ASN A 165 -5.99 -5.68 -13.36
C ASN A 165 -6.73 -4.58 -14.15
N LYS A 166 -6.42 -4.44 -15.43
CA LYS A 166 -7.02 -3.43 -16.32
C LYS A 166 -8.56 -3.40 -16.26
N ARG A 167 -9.21 -4.57 -16.38
CA ARG A 167 -10.68 -4.67 -16.40
C ARG A 167 -11.31 -4.17 -15.10
N GLN A 168 -10.70 -4.48 -13.97
CA GLN A 168 -11.18 -4.02 -12.66
C GLN A 168 -10.95 -2.51 -12.49
N ILE A 169 -9.83 -1.98 -12.97
CA ILE A 169 -9.56 -0.53 -12.98
C ILE A 169 -10.58 0.22 -13.85
N GLU A 170 -10.88 -0.27 -15.06
CA GLU A 170 -11.92 0.30 -15.93
C GLU A 170 -13.28 0.35 -15.23
N ARG A 171 -13.62 -0.70 -14.47
CA ARG A 171 -14.85 -0.76 -13.70
C ARG A 171 -14.88 0.26 -12.56
N ILE A 172 -13.78 0.43 -11.82
CA ILE A 172 -13.65 1.51 -10.82
C ILE A 172 -13.85 2.86 -11.50
N LEU A 173 -13.12 3.14 -12.57
CA LEU A 173 -13.18 4.43 -13.28
C LEU A 173 -14.58 4.77 -13.80
N LYS A 174 -15.36 3.76 -14.24
CA LYS A 174 -16.75 3.95 -14.69
C LYS A 174 -17.69 4.38 -13.55
N ASN A 175 -17.38 3.99 -12.32
CA ASN A 175 -18.26 4.21 -11.16
C ASN A 175 -17.70 5.25 -10.18
N ALA A 176 -16.45 5.68 -10.31
CA ALA A 176 -15.76 6.55 -9.36
C ALA A 176 -16.14 8.02 -9.53
N THR A 177 -16.42 8.69 -8.40
CA THR A 177 -16.44 10.15 -8.27
C THR A 177 -15.04 10.67 -7.94
N VAL A 178 -14.30 9.97 -7.07
CA VAL A 178 -12.89 10.24 -6.78
C VAL A 178 -12.06 9.21 -7.52
N LYS A 179 -11.28 9.67 -8.49
CA LYS A 179 -10.45 8.80 -9.32
C LYS A 179 -9.30 8.17 -8.50
N PRO A 180 -8.96 6.88 -8.71
CA PRO A 180 -7.78 6.29 -8.09
C PRO A 180 -6.52 7.06 -8.48
N ALA A 181 -5.70 7.45 -7.51
CA ALA A 181 -4.48 8.22 -7.72
C ALA A 181 -3.27 7.34 -8.07
N ASN A 182 -3.26 6.11 -7.53
CA ASN A 182 -2.14 5.18 -7.60
C ASN A 182 -2.64 3.73 -7.76
N LEU A 183 -1.83 2.95 -8.47
CA LEU A 183 -1.92 1.49 -8.52
C LEU A 183 -0.60 0.90 -8.03
N GLN A 184 -0.66 0.09 -6.97
CA GLN A 184 0.49 -0.66 -6.46
C GLN A 184 0.44 -2.11 -6.96
N ILE A 185 1.51 -2.57 -7.62
CA ILE A 185 1.58 -3.91 -8.25
C ILE A 185 3.00 -4.48 -8.19
N GLU A 186 3.12 -5.80 -8.32
CA GLU A 186 4.41 -6.46 -8.51
C GLU A 186 5.02 -5.98 -9.81
N CYS A 187 6.22 -5.39 -9.74
CA CYS A 187 6.92 -4.92 -10.91
C CYS A 187 8.43 -4.91 -10.69
N HIS A 188 9.14 -5.63 -11.55
CA HIS A 188 10.61 -5.76 -11.56
C HIS A 188 11.04 -6.25 -12.95
N PRO A 189 12.36 -6.31 -13.27
CA PRO A 189 12.81 -6.75 -14.60
C PRO A 189 12.17 -8.03 -15.17
N TYR A 190 11.96 -9.07 -14.35
CA TYR A 190 11.27 -10.30 -14.78
C TYR A 190 9.76 -10.15 -14.98
N LEU A 191 9.10 -9.17 -14.34
CA LEU A 191 7.68 -8.88 -14.46
C LEU A 191 7.48 -7.38 -14.66
N ASN A 192 7.78 -6.89 -15.87
CA ASN A 192 7.89 -5.46 -16.14
C ASN A 192 6.57 -4.68 -16.21
N GLN A 193 5.42 -5.35 -16.25
CA GLN A 193 4.08 -4.75 -16.30
C GLN A 193 3.84 -3.70 -17.41
N LYS A 194 4.65 -3.67 -18.48
CA LYS A 194 4.65 -2.57 -19.49
C LYS A 194 3.24 -2.22 -20.02
N ARG A 195 2.41 -3.23 -20.31
CA ARG A 195 1.05 -3.02 -20.83
C ARG A 195 0.15 -2.32 -19.81
N LEU A 196 0.19 -2.74 -18.56
CA LEU A 196 -0.64 -2.17 -17.49
C LEU A 196 -0.16 -0.76 -17.11
N ILE A 197 1.16 -0.56 -17.00
CA ILE A 197 1.76 0.76 -16.75
C ILE A 197 1.35 1.76 -17.83
N ASN A 198 1.48 1.38 -19.11
CA ASN A 198 1.09 2.25 -20.23
C ASN A 198 -0.39 2.60 -20.18
N TYR A 199 -1.25 1.63 -19.88
CA TYR A 199 -2.68 1.89 -19.69
C TYR A 199 -2.93 2.87 -18.53
N CYS A 200 -2.39 2.63 -17.34
CA CYS A 200 -2.53 3.50 -16.18
C CYS A 200 -2.09 4.95 -16.49
N LYS A 201 -1.02 5.13 -17.26
CA LYS A 201 -0.60 6.45 -17.73
C LYS A 201 -1.66 7.16 -18.56
N THR A 202 -2.33 6.47 -19.49
CA THR A 202 -3.41 7.07 -20.32
C THR A 202 -4.60 7.55 -19.49
N VAL A 203 -4.85 6.88 -18.36
CA VAL A 203 -5.90 7.25 -17.43
C VAL A 203 -5.36 8.00 -16.22
N GLY A 204 -4.14 8.56 -16.24
CA GLY A 204 -3.63 9.41 -15.16
C GLY A 204 -3.55 8.73 -13.79
N ILE A 205 -3.26 7.43 -13.74
CA ILE A 205 -3.00 6.67 -12.51
C ILE A 205 -1.49 6.43 -12.42
N THR A 206 -0.89 6.79 -11.31
CA THR A 206 0.55 6.54 -11.06
C THR A 206 0.79 5.10 -10.63
N ILE A 207 2.02 4.60 -10.79
CA ILE A 207 2.39 3.22 -10.45
C ILE A 207 3.37 3.23 -9.28
N THR A 208 3.13 2.34 -8.32
CA THR A 208 4.11 1.96 -7.31
C THR A 208 4.47 0.49 -7.51
N ALA A 209 5.76 0.19 -7.65
CA ALA A 209 6.26 -1.18 -7.79
C ALA A 209 6.54 -1.78 -6.41
N TYR A 210 5.83 -2.83 -6.02
CA TYR A 210 6.26 -3.68 -4.91
C TYR A 210 7.12 -4.83 -5.42
N SER A 211 7.88 -5.46 -4.51
CA SER A 211 8.92 -6.45 -4.83
C SER A 211 9.88 -5.99 -5.95
N PRO A 212 10.36 -4.73 -5.96
CA PRO A 212 11.19 -4.24 -7.07
C PRO A 212 12.53 -4.99 -7.19
N LEU A 213 12.97 -5.65 -6.12
CA LEU A 213 14.18 -6.46 -6.05
C LEU A 213 13.89 -7.99 -6.15
N GLY A 214 12.69 -8.37 -6.59
CA GLY A 214 12.31 -9.77 -6.83
C GLY A 214 11.95 -10.61 -5.60
N SER A 215 11.92 -10.01 -4.41
CA SER A 215 11.55 -10.66 -3.13
C SER A 215 12.16 -12.07 -2.96
N PRO A 216 13.49 -12.19 -2.89
CA PRO A 216 14.17 -13.48 -2.90
C PRO A 216 13.83 -14.38 -1.69
N ASP A 217 13.43 -13.77 -0.58
CA ASP A 217 13.07 -14.40 0.69
C ASP A 217 11.55 -14.64 0.84
N ARG A 218 10.77 -14.57 -0.23
CA ARG A 218 9.31 -14.77 -0.18
C ARG A 218 8.96 -16.19 0.32
N PRO A 219 7.85 -16.38 1.08
CA PRO A 219 7.51 -17.67 1.69
C PRO A 219 7.33 -18.84 0.72
N TRP A 220 7.06 -18.56 -0.55
CA TRP A 220 6.85 -19.55 -1.61
C TRP A 220 8.02 -19.67 -2.59
N ALA A 221 9.20 -19.13 -2.27
CA ALA A 221 10.40 -19.29 -3.08
C ALA A 221 10.79 -20.78 -3.17
N LYS A 222 11.15 -21.24 -4.37
CA LYS A 222 11.64 -22.62 -4.59
C LYS A 222 13.18 -22.63 -4.70
N PRO A 223 13.84 -23.70 -4.23
CA PRO A 223 15.28 -23.87 -4.44
C PRO A 223 15.64 -23.77 -5.94
N GLY A 224 16.69 -23.02 -6.26
CA GLY A 224 17.18 -22.86 -7.63
C GLY A 224 16.44 -21.84 -8.49
N GLU A 225 15.44 -21.12 -7.94
CA GLU A 225 14.85 -19.99 -8.65
C GLU A 225 15.88 -18.87 -8.84
N PRO A 226 15.92 -18.21 -10.02
CA PRO A 226 16.91 -17.19 -10.31
C PRO A 226 16.74 -15.97 -9.40
N LEU A 227 17.85 -15.51 -8.82
CA LEU A 227 17.89 -14.33 -7.98
C LEU A 227 18.08 -13.09 -8.86
N LEU A 228 17.08 -12.20 -8.86
CA LEU A 228 17.04 -11.03 -9.75
C LEU A 228 18.28 -10.14 -9.64
N MET A 229 18.79 -9.95 -8.43
CA MET A 229 19.98 -9.12 -8.17
C MET A 229 21.30 -9.82 -8.57
N GLU A 230 21.25 -11.13 -8.83
CA GLU A 230 22.42 -11.93 -9.21
C GLU A 230 22.44 -12.26 -10.71
N ASP A 231 21.33 -12.08 -11.42
CA ASP A 231 21.26 -12.35 -12.87
C ASP A 231 22.20 -11.42 -13.65
N GLN A 232 23.21 -12.01 -14.27
CA GLN A 232 24.22 -11.30 -15.03
C GLN A 232 23.60 -10.57 -16.23
N LYS A 233 22.52 -11.08 -16.82
CA LYS A 233 21.83 -10.42 -17.95
C LYS A 233 21.19 -9.09 -17.58
N LEU A 234 21.00 -8.83 -16.28
CA LEU A 234 20.43 -7.58 -15.77
C LEU A 234 21.50 -6.58 -15.31
N LYS A 235 22.78 -7.01 -15.25
CA LYS A 235 23.91 -6.18 -14.83
C LYS A 235 24.63 -5.49 -16.01
N ASP A 236 24.41 -5.98 -17.22
CA ASP A 236 24.94 -5.47 -18.48
C ASP A 236 23.96 -4.47 -19.14
#